data_AF-A0A9E2KQD7-F1
#
_entry.id   AF-A0A9E2KQD7-F1
#
_cell.length_a   1.000
_cell.length_b   1.000
_cell.length_c   1.000
_cell.angle_alpha   90.00
_cell.angle_beta   90.00
_cell.angle_gamma   90.00
#
_symmetry.space_group_name_H-M   'P 1'
#
loop_
_entity.id
_entity.type
_entity.pdbx_description
1 polymer ?
#
loop_
_entity_poly.entity_id
_entity_poly.type
_entity_poly.pdbx_seq_one_letter_code
_entity_poly.pdbx_strand_id
1 'polypeptide(L)'
;MRIKKLALLLLFFPFICGFTSIAHRGENQLGKYAEHSFLAYDHALADQSDYLELDLQKTADNILVVSHDDNLSRVFGVNKDIAKSKFKDLKKYHNRSDEPIHSLQEVFSRYHTDPKVKFMIETKKDDSSAGMEKDLVKLIKKNHLQKRVLFESFSISSLALLKKLAPNIPRTQLGGDYHNIGNSQFYSNGFYDKKTAKYLAQHEKGYIIWGVDKTSAIKKMKNDGNVTGIMTDYSNRLEKIAETNLLLPVRLIKGKAFVKKPFAIVQNSKQILPQNTPLKLKSLVLQNGKLMYGLGQGCFISASDLYKVNKKAPKTKVGLLYLKKKAIVWKDPKGKENSGRVLRANSKWNYFAVSNVSGHHFYNLGGNQWIDGKMVKK
;
A
#
# COMPACT_ATOMS: atom_id res chain seq x y z
N MET A 1 10.95 40.04 11.58
CA MET A 1 10.69 39.97 10.12
C MET A 1 11.02 38.58 9.54
N ARG A 2 10.47 37.48 10.11
CA ARG A 2 10.78 36.08 9.75
C ARG A 2 9.58 35.25 9.27
N ILE A 3 8.42 35.89 9.06
CA ILE A 3 7.17 35.21 8.67
C ILE A 3 7.01 35.15 7.13
N LYS A 4 7.70 36.02 6.37
CA LYS A 4 7.45 36.18 4.93
C LYS A 4 8.11 35.14 4.00
N LYS A 5 9.04 34.29 4.48
CA LYS A 5 9.69 33.27 3.64
C LYS A 5 9.09 31.86 3.76
N LEU A 6 8.34 31.55 4.82
CA LEU A 6 7.67 30.26 4.97
C LEU A 6 6.47 30.11 4.01
N ALA A 7 5.85 31.24 3.62
CA ALA A 7 4.71 31.27 2.71
C ALA A 7 5.05 30.87 1.26
N LEU A 8 6.31 31.01 0.82
CA LEU A 8 6.69 30.72 -0.57
C LEU A 8 7.02 29.24 -0.82
N LEU A 9 7.33 28.47 0.24
CA LEU A 9 7.50 27.01 0.13
C LEU A 9 6.16 26.26 0.12
N LEU A 10 5.11 26.87 0.68
CA LEU A 10 3.75 26.31 0.78
C LEU A 10 2.99 26.27 -0.56
N LEU A 11 3.45 27.00 -1.58
CA LEU A 11 2.74 27.12 -2.86
C LEU A 11 3.06 26.01 -3.88
N PHE A 12 4.03 25.13 -3.62
CA PHE A 12 4.46 24.13 -4.62
C PHE A 12 4.51 22.66 -4.17
N PHE A 13 4.33 22.32 -2.90
CA PHE A 13 4.50 20.93 -2.44
C PHE A 13 3.40 20.49 -1.45
N PRO A 14 2.49 19.57 -1.82
CA PRO A 14 1.45 19.04 -0.93
C PRO A 14 1.97 17.97 0.06
N PHE A 15 3.24 18.04 0.43
CA PHE A 15 3.95 16.93 1.07
C PHE A 15 4.20 17.05 2.56
N ILE A 16 4.03 18.21 3.20
CA ILE A 16 4.31 18.31 4.63
C ILE A 16 3.43 19.38 5.29
N CYS A 17 2.24 18.98 5.72
CA CYS A 17 1.58 19.63 6.85
C CYS A 17 1.39 18.54 7.91
N GLY A 18 2.16 18.62 9.00
CA GLY A 18 2.07 17.71 10.14
C GLY A 18 2.97 16.46 10.06
N PHE A 19 2.75 15.55 11.01
CA PHE A 19 3.52 14.33 11.20
C PHE A 19 3.14 13.26 10.17
N THR A 20 4.12 12.73 9.46
CA THR A 20 3.93 11.79 8.34
C THR A 20 4.00 10.32 8.81
N SER A 21 2.99 9.54 8.43
CA SER A 21 2.96 8.08 8.55
C SER A 21 3.40 7.41 7.24
N ILE A 22 4.42 6.57 7.29
CA ILE A 22 4.88 5.77 6.15
C ILE A 22 4.72 4.28 6.49
N ALA A 23 3.98 3.56 5.65
CA ALA A 23 3.78 2.12 5.80
C ALA A 23 4.96 1.35 5.21
N HIS A 24 5.84 0.85 6.07
CA HIS A 24 7.06 0.14 5.69
C HIS A 24 6.72 -1.16 4.95
N ARG A 25 6.94 -1.19 3.63
CA ARG A 25 6.56 -2.32 2.76
C ARG A 25 5.06 -2.67 2.81
N GLY A 26 4.21 -1.69 3.15
CA GLY A 26 2.79 -1.85 3.50
C GLY A 26 2.54 -2.05 5.00
N GLU A 27 1.34 -2.50 5.40
CA GLU A 27 1.12 -3.02 6.76
C GLU A 27 1.56 -4.47 6.75
N ASN A 28 2.66 -4.77 7.42
CA ASN A 28 3.23 -6.12 7.41
C ASN A 28 3.31 -6.74 8.83
N GLN A 29 2.97 -6.01 9.90
CA GLN A 29 2.78 -6.43 11.30
C GLN A 29 3.48 -7.74 11.73
N LEU A 30 4.82 -7.76 11.78
CA LEU A 30 5.63 -8.97 12.12
C LEU A 30 5.25 -10.21 11.32
N GLY A 31 4.97 -9.97 10.06
CA GLY A 31 4.53 -10.95 9.12
C GLY A 31 3.08 -11.43 9.26
N LYS A 32 2.17 -10.56 9.67
CA LYS A 32 0.73 -10.86 9.56
C LYS A 32 0.26 -10.90 8.11
N TYR A 33 0.71 -9.93 7.31
CA TYR A 33 0.54 -9.86 5.86
C TYR A 33 1.92 -9.97 5.21
N ALA A 34 2.03 -10.61 4.05
CA ALA A 34 3.30 -10.63 3.32
C ALA A 34 3.72 -9.19 2.95
N GLU A 35 4.96 -8.81 3.22
CA GLU A 35 5.49 -7.51 2.79
C GLU A 35 5.44 -7.37 1.26
N HIS A 36 5.29 -6.14 0.77
CA HIS A 36 5.11 -5.82 -0.65
C HIS A 36 3.99 -6.60 -1.37
N SER A 37 2.99 -7.08 -0.63
CA SER A 37 1.77 -7.63 -1.20
C SER A 37 0.71 -6.54 -1.35
N PHE A 38 -0.20 -6.71 -2.31
CA PHE A 38 -1.34 -5.82 -2.39
C PHE A 38 -2.15 -5.84 -1.11
N LEU A 39 -2.28 -6.99 -0.44
CA LEU A 39 -2.89 -7.06 0.87
C LEU A 39 -2.23 -6.11 1.88
N ALA A 40 -0.91 -6.10 2.00
CA ALA A 40 -0.21 -5.22 2.94
C ALA A 40 -0.44 -3.74 2.61
N TYR A 41 -0.31 -3.36 1.34
CA TYR A 41 -0.56 -1.98 0.90
C TYR A 41 -2.00 -1.53 1.13
N ASP A 42 -2.94 -2.41 0.79
CA ASP A 42 -4.35 -2.22 0.99
C ASP A 42 -4.65 -1.95 2.49
N HIS A 43 -4.13 -2.77 3.41
CA HIS A 43 -4.32 -2.55 4.85
C HIS A 43 -3.70 -1.23 5.31
N ALA A 44 -2.51 -0.88 4.82
CA ALA A 44 -1.87 0.40 5.14
C ALA A 44 -2.70 1.61 4.71
N LEU A 45 -3.33 1.54 3.53
CA LEU A 45 -4.23 2.61 3.05
C LEU A 45 -5.51 2.68 3.90
N ALA A 46 -6.05 1.54 4.34
CA ALA A 46 -7.19 1.51 5.25
C ALA A 46 -6.85 2.08 6.64
N ASP A 47 -5.60 1.90 7.08
CA ASP A 47 -5.04 2.51 8.29
C ASP A 47 -4.65 3.99 8.12
N GLN A 48 -4.91 4.57 6.94
CA GLN A 48 -4.65 5.98 6.60
C GLN A 48 -3.18 6.39 6.67
N SER A 49 -2.27 5.48 6.28
CA SER A 49 -0.86 5.85 6.07
C SER A 49 -0.74 6.88 4.95
N ASP A 50 0.12 7.88 5.16
CA ASP A 50 0.30 8.99 4.23
C ASP A 50 1.09 8.54 2.99
N TYR A 51 1.95 7.53 3.15
CA TYR A 51 2.71 6.89 2.08
C TYR A 51 2.72 5.36 2.21
N LEU A 52 2.80 4.70 1.06
CA LEU A 52 3.26 3.32 0.94
C LEU A 52 4.76 3.34 0.64
N GLU A 53 5.57 2.65 1.44
CA GLU A 53 6.99 2.48 1.14
C GLU A 53 7.23 1.24 0.27
N LEU A 54 8.14 1.39 -0.71
CA LEU A 54 8.43 0.44 -1.76
C LEU A 54 9.94 0.30 -1.97
N ASP A 55 10.52 -0.80 -1.51
CA ASP A 55 11.82 -1.28 -1.95
C ASP A 55 11.80 -1.78 -3.40
N LEU A 56 12.81 -1.43 -4.19
CA LEU A 56 12.94 -1.89 -5.57
C LEU A 56 14.07 -2.90 -5.77
N GLN A 57 13.76 -3.90 -6.59
CA GLN A 57 14.72 -4.79 -7.24
C GLN A 57 14.47 -4.82 -8.75
N LYS A 58 15.39 -5.40 -9.52
CA LYS A 58 15.31 -5.45 -10.97
C LYS A 58 15.53 -6.86 -11.48
N THR A 59 14.67 -7.32 -12.38
CA THR A 59 14.76 -8.66 -12.99
C THR A 59 15.75 -8.70 -14.16
N ALA A 60 16.10 -9.92 -14.61
CA ALA A 60 17.00 -10.14 -15.75
C ALA A 60 16.48 -9.51 -17.07
N ASP A 61 15.16 -9.37 -17.20
CA ASP A 61 14.47 -8.71 -18.31
C ASP A 61 14.15 -7.22 -18.04
N ASN A 62 14.89 -6.59 -17.11
CA ASN A 62 14.85 -5.15 -16.78
C ASN A 62 13.51 -4.65 -16.24
N ILE A 63 12.71 -5.51 -15.60
CA ILE A 63 11.45 -5.11 -14.98
C ILE A 63 11.73 -4.74 -13.51
N LEU A 64 11.34 -3.52 -13.12
CA LEU A 64 11.36 -3.11 -11.73
C LEU A 64 10.25 -3.82 -10.96
N VAL A 65 10.63 -4.51 -9.88
CA VAL A 65 9.73 -5.24 -8.98
C VAL A 65 9.85 -4.70 -7.56
N VAL A 66 8.77 -4.86 -6.78
CA VAL A 66 8.78 -4.49 -5.36
C VAL A 66 9.24 -5.66 -4.51
N SER A 67 10.40 -5.51 -3.87
CA SER A 67 10.99 -6.48 -2.96
C SER A 67 12.12 -5.84 -2.17
N HIS A 68 12.19 -6.11 -0.87
CA HIS A 68 13.32 -5.66 -0.05
C HIS A 68 14.59 -6.44 -0.37
N ASP A 69 14.48 -7.78 -0.39
CA ASP A 69 15.61 -8.67 -0.63
C ASP A 69 15.82 -8.86 -2.15
N ASP A 70 17.05 -9.19 -2.54
CA ASP A 70 17.43 -9.56 -3.91
C ASP A 70 17.00 -10.99 -4.29
N ASN A 71 16.42 -11.75 -3.34
CA ASN A 71 16.07 -13.16 -3.48
C ASN A 71 14.69 -13.47 -2.88
N LEU A 72 13.98 -14.42 -3.49
CA LEU A 72 12.64 -14.83 -3.07
C LEU A 72 12.60 -15.72 -1.80
N SER A 73 13.75 -16.11 -1.22
CA SER A 73 13.84 -17.12 -0.15
C SER A 73 13.01 -16.77 1.08
N ARG A 74 13.14 -15.55 1.62
CA ARG A 74 12.51 -15.17 2.89
C ARG A 74 11.00 -14.98 2.78
N VAL A 75 10.54 -14.36 1.70
CA VAL A 75 9.13 -13.96 1.55
C VAL A 75 8.28 -15.01 0.83
N PHE A 76 8.87 -15.73 -0.14
CA PHE A 76 8.17 -16.70 -0.98
C PHE A 76 8.60 -18.16 -0.72
N GLY A 77 9.65 -18.38 0.10
CA GLY A 77 10.10 -19.72 0.46
C GLY A 77 10.85 -20.45 -0.64
N VAL A 78 11.35 -19.74 -1.66
CA VAL A 78 12.07 -20.34 -2.78
C VAL A 78 13.42 -19.65 -3.01
N ASN A 79 14.49 -20.42 -3.16
CA ASN A 79 15.80 -19.85 -3.46
C ASN A 79 15.90 -19.47 -4.95
N LYS A 80 15.50 -18.22 -5.25
CA LYS A 80 15.58 -17.63 -6.59
C LYS A 80 16.05 -16.18 -6.48
N ASP A 81 17.19 -15.93 -7.11
CA ASP A 81 17.75 -14.60 -7.34
C ASP A 81 16.89 -13.84 -8.35
N ILE A 82 16.45 -12.64 -7.97
CA ILE A 82 15.57 -11.80 -8.77
C ILE A 82 16.30 -11.30 -10.02
N ALA A 83 17.55 -10.84 -9.87
CA ALA A 83 18.35 -10.27 -10.96
C ALA A 83 18.71 -11.31 -12.04
N LYS A 84 18.73 -12.60 -11.68
CA LYS A 84 18.99 -13.71 -12.62
C LYS A 84 17.71 -14.33 -13.21
N SER A 85 16.54 -13.83 -12.85
CA SER A 85 15.25 -14.42 -13.26
C SER A 85 14.44 -13.47 -14.12
N LYS A 86 13.69 -14.00 -15.09
CA LYS A 86 12.70 -13.22 -15.84
C LYS A 86 11.44 -13.02 -15.00
N PHE A 87 10.84 -11.84 -15.09
CA PHE A 87 9.66 -11.49 -14.28
C PHE A 87 8.52 -12.52 -14.41
N LYS A 88 8.23 -12.98 -15.62
CA LYS A 88 7.16 -13.96 -15.87
C LYS A 88 7.34 -15.27 -15.08
N ASP A 89 8.59 -15.68 -14.86
CA ASP A 89 8.92 -16.93 -14.19
C ASP A 89 8.81 -16.79 -12.68
N LEU A 90 9.08 -15.59 -12.15
CA LEU A 90 8.88 -15.27 -10.73
C LEU A 90 7.39 -15.27 -10.34
N LYS A 91 6.47 -14.96 -11.26
CA LYS A 91 5.01 -14.96 -10.99
C LYS A 91 4.42 -16.32 -10.59
N LYS A 92 5.19 -17.42 -10.73
CA LYS A 92 4.76 -18.78 -10.35
C LYS A 92 4.78 -18.98 -8.83
N TYR A 93 5.63 -18.26 -8.12
CA TYR A 93 5.80 -18.40 -6.67
C TYR A 93 4.87 -17.45 -5.94
N HIS A 94 4.23 -17.93 -4.88
CA HIS A 94 3.25 -17.17 -4.11
C HIS A 94 3.67 -17.09 -2.64
N ASN A 95 3.56 -15.90 -2.07
CA ASN A 95 3.83 -15.68 -0.65
C ASN A 95 2.65 -16.17 0.22
N ARG A 96 2.75 -16.01 1.54
CA ARG A 96 1.68 -16.41 2.49
C ARG A 96 0.34 -15.66 2.33
N SER A 97 0.31 -14.57 1.55
CA SER A 97 -0.93 -13.86 1.19
C SER A 97 -1.58 -14.45 -0.08
N ASP A 98 -1.02 -15.53 -0.64
CA ASP A 98 -1.39 -16.11 -1.94
C ASP A 98 -1.22 -15.10 -3.08
N GLU A 99 -0.15 -14.29 -3.01
CA GLU A 99 0.21 -13.31 -4.03
C GLU A 99 1.60 -13.58 -4.62
N PRO A 100 1.79 -13.43 -5.93
CA PRO A 100 3.11 -13.44 -6.55
C PRO A 100 3.84 -12.13 -6.30
N ILE A 101 5.13 -12.08 -6.66
CA ILE A 101 5.86 -10.80 -6.72
C ILE A 101 5.17 -9.85 -7.72
N HIS A 102 5.19 -8.55 -7.41
CA HIS A 102 4.57 -7.52 -8.24
C HIS A 102 5.63 -6.63 -8.89
N SER A 103 5.38 -6.24 -10.12
CA SER A 103 6.12 -5.16 -10.79
C SER A 103 5.68 -3.80 -10.23
N LEU A 104 6.57 -2.82 -10.27
CA LEU A 104 6.23 -1.45 -9.90
C LEU A 104 5.11 -0.88 -10.79
N GLN A 105 5.05 -1.29 -12.06
CA GLN A 105 3.95 -0.90 -12.97
C GLN A 105 2.61 -1.50 -12.53
N GLU A 106 2.56 -2.74 -12.03
CA GLU A 106 1.33 -3.32 -11.48
C GLU A 106 0.87 -2.54 -10.23
N VAL A 107 1.82 -2.14 -9.35
CA VAL A 107 1.52 -1.29 -8.19
C VAL A 107 0.97 0.07 -8.61
N PHE A 108 1.62 0.75 -9.55
CA PHE A 108 1.12 2.01 -10.09
C PHE A 108 -0.24 1.86 -10.75
N SER A 109 -0.44 0.86 -11.61
CA SER A 109 -1.72 0.59 -12.26
C SER A 109 -2.86 0.29 -11.28
N ARG A 110 -2.56 -0.20 -10.09
CA ARG A 110 -3.55 -0.43 -9.05
C ARG A 110 -4.01 0.86 -8.36
N TYR A 111 -3.09 1.77 -8.09
CA TYR A 111 -3.33 2.91 -7.20
C TYR A 111 -3.31 4.28 -7.90
N HIS A 112 -2.94 4.35 -9.18
CA HIS A 112 -2.78 5.64 -9.88
C HIS A 112 -4.09 6.45 -9.97
N THR A 113 -5.26 5.81 -9.91
CA THR A 113 -6.53 6.55 -9.97
C THR A 113 -6.87 7.26 -8.66
N ASP A 114 -6.24 6.90 -7.54
CA ASP A 114 -6.44 7.58 -6.26
C ASP A 114 -5.40 8.69 -6.12
N PRO A 115 -5.76 9.97 -6.28
CA PRO A 115 -4.81 11.06 -6.14
C PRO A 115 -4.23 11.17 -4.73
N LYS A 116 -4.84 10.53 -3.71
CA LYS A 116 -4.37 10.55 -2.32
C LYS A 116 -3.24 9.55 -2.05
N VAL A 117 -3.12 8.48 -2.84
CA VAL A 117 -2.08 7.48 -2.62
C VAL A 117 -0.73 8.04 -3.06
N LYS A 118 0.21 8.07 -2.12
CA LYS A 118 1.59 8.53 -2.32
C LYS A 118 2.55 7.37 -2.05
N PHE A 119 3.72 7.42 -2.68
CA PHE A 119 4.74 6.38 -2.61
C PHE A 119 6.06 6.96 -2.12
N MET A 120 6.69 6.26 -1.18
CA MET A 120 8.09 6.44 -0.85
C MET A 120 8.83 5.27 -1.49
N ILE A 121 9.81 5.54 -2.34
CA ILE A 121 10.40 4.50 -3.21
C ILE A 121 11.90 4.45 -2.99
N GLU A 122 12.38 3.33 -2.47
CA GLU A 122 13.79 3.07 -2.26
C GLU A 122 14.46 2.56 -3.54
N THR A 123 15.59 3.18 -3.88
CA THR A 123 16.54 2.62 -4.86
C THR A 123 17.69 1.93 -4.14
N LYS A 124 17.97 0.68 -4.53
CA LYS A 124 19.14 -0.07 -4.07
C LYS A 124 20.32 0.22 -5.01
N LYS A 125 21.55 0.19 -4.48
CA LYS A 125 22.76 0.30 -5.30
C LYS A 125 23.63 -0.93 -5.09
N ASP A 126 23.54 -1.85 -6.04
CA ASP A 126 24.40 -3.01 -6.24
C ASP A 126 24.59 -3.22 -7.75
N ASP A 127 25.46 -4.16 -8.15
CA ASP A 127 25.74 -4.40 -9.57
C ASP A 127 24.48 -4.83 -10.35
N SER A 128 23.52 -5.49 -9.68
CA SER A 128 22.24 -5.91 -10.26
C SER A 128 21.24 -4.77 -10.46
N SER A 129 21.42 -3.61 -9.82
CA SER A 129 20.50 -2.47 -9.89
C SER A 129 20.91 -1.41 -10.93
N ALA A 130 21.87 -1.72 -11.81
CA ALA A 130 22.34 -0.81 -12.85
C ALA A 130 21.20 -0.19 -13.68
N GLY A 131 21.17 1.15 -13.71
CA GLY A 131 20.18 1.94 -14.45
C GLY A 131 18.80 2.05 -13.79
N MET A 132 18.61 1.51 -12.59
CA MET A 132 17.33 1.54 -11.86
C MET A 132 16.75 2.95 -11.72
N GLU A 133 17.56 3.97 -11.42
CA GLU A 133 17.09 5.35 -11.23
C GLU A 133 16.49 5.93 -12.53
N LYS A 134 17.10 5.62 -13.68
CA LYS A 134 16.60 6.06 -15.00
C LYS A 134 15.27 5.38 -15.33
N ASP A 135 15.19 4.07 -15.11
CA ASP A 135 13.99 3.28 -15.36
C ASP A 135 12.84 3.70 -14.43
N LEU A 136 13.13 3.97 -13.16
CA LEU A 136 12.18 4.47 -12.17
C LEU A 136 11.62 5.83 -12.58
N VAL A 137 12.48 6.80 -12.91
CA VAL A 137 12.04 8.13 -13.33
C VAL A 137 11.21 8.06 -14.62
N LYS A 138 11.58 7.20 -15.56
CA LYS A 138 10.80 6.96 -16.78
C LYS A 138 9.41 6.42 -16.45
N LEU A 139 9.31 5.45 -15.53
CA LEU A 139 8.04 4.84 -15.13
C LEU A 139 7.13 5.83 -14.39
N ILE A 140 7.70 6.65 -13.50
CA ILE A 140 6.97 7.71 -12.78
C ILE A 140 6.40 8.74 -13.75
N LYS A 141 7.20 9.20 -14.73
CA LYS A 141 6.75 10.15 -15.76
C LYS A 141 5.63 9.57 -16.61
N LYS A 142 5.78 8.32 -17.07
CA LYS A 142 4.77 7.59 -17.85
C LYS A 142 3.42 7.48 -17.12
N ASN A 143 3.43 7.33 -15.79
CA ASN A 143 2.23 7.18 -14.98
C ASN A 143 1.74 8.51 -14.34
N HIS A 144 2.36 9.65 -14.68
CA HIS A 144 2.03 10.98 -14.13
C HIS A 144 2.07 11.04 -12.59
N LEU A 145 3.08 10.40 -11.98
CA LEU A 145 3.20 10.26 -10.52
C LEU A 145 4.18 11.23 -9.85
N GLN A 146 4.75 12.19 -10.59
CA GLN A 146 5.82 13.08 -10.11
C GLN A 146 5.44 13.85 -8.83
N LYS A 147 4.15 14.17 -8.64
CA LYS A 147 3.63 14.87 -7.45
C LYS A 147 3.18 13.93 -6.32
N ARG A 148 3.40 12.62 -6.45
CA ARG A 148 2.96 11.57 -5.52
C ARG A 148 4.09 10.63 -5.10
N VAL A 149 5.33 10.97 -5.42
CA VAL A 149 6.51 10.17 -5.10
C VAL A 149 7.48 10.97 -4.24
N LEU A 150 8.06 10.28 -3.26
CA LEU A 150 9.24 10.64 -2.50
C LEU A 150 10.30 9.57 -2.79
N PHE A 151 11.51 9.97 -3.18
CA PHE A 151 12.61 9.01 -3.34
C PHE A 151 13.34 8.77 -2.03
N GLU A 152 13.91 7.58 -1.87
CA GLU A 152 14.87 7.30 -0.81
C GLU A 152 16.00 6.37 -1.29
N SER A 153 17.14 6.43 -0.60
CA SER A 153 18.27 5.52 -0.82
C SER A 153 19.29 5.66 0.30
N PHE A 154 19.98 4.56 0.61
CA PHE A 154 21.24 4.58 1.36
C PHE A 154 22.42 5.11 0.53
N SER A 155 22.30 5.14 -0.81
CA SER A 155 23.37 5.60 -1.69
C SER A 155 23.27 7.09 -2.02
N ILE A 156 24.21 7.89 -1.50
CA ILE A 156 24.35 9.32 -1.84
C ILE A 156 24.46 9.53 -3.36
N SER A 157 25.17 8.63 -4.05
CA SER A 157 25.31 8.71 -5.50
C SER A 157 24.00 8.45 -6.27
N SER A 158 23.15 7.53 -5.79
CA SER A 158 21.79 7.34 -6.34
C SER A 158 20.96 8.61 -6.15
N LEU A 159 20.97 9.19 -4.94
CA LEU A 159 20.25 10.44 -4.65
C LEU A 159 20.71 11.60 -5.53
N ALA A 160 22.03 11.70 -5.79
CA ALA A 160 22.60 12.69 -6.69
C ALA A 160 22.15 12.48 -8.15
N LEU A 161 22.07 11.23 -8.61
CA LEU A 161 21.56 10.90 -9.94
C LEU A 161 20.05 11.20 -10.05
N LEU A 162 19.25 10.83 -9.06
CA LEU A 162 17.82 11.13 -9.00
C LEU A 162 17.56 12.65 -8.99
N LYS A 163 18.40 13.44 -8.30
CA LYS A 163 18.35 14.91 -8.38
C LYS A 163 18.53 15.39 -9.82
N LYS A 164 19.48 14.83 -10.58
CA LYS A 164 19.71 15.21 -11.99
C LYS A 164 18.54 14.81 -12.89
N LEU A 165 17.98 13.61 -12.70
CA LEU A 165 16.94 13.04 -13.57
C LEU A 165 15.53 13.61 -13.31
N ALA A 166 15.23 13.93 -12.06
CA ALA A 166 13.93 14.41 -11.59
C ALA A 166 14.09 15.38 -10.41
N PRO A 167 14.62 16.60 -10.64
CA PRO A 167 14.99 17.54 -9.58
C PRO A 167 13.83 17.93 -8.65
N ASN A 168 12.60 17.96 -9.21
CA ASN A 168 11.38 18.37 -8.50
C ASN A 168 10.77 17.27 -7.63
N ILE A 169 11.25 16.03 -7.69
CA ILE A 169 10.77 14.95 -6.81
C ILE A 169 11.62 14.98 -5.53
N PRO A 170 11.02 15.12 -4.33
CA PRO A 170 11.77 15.16 -3.09
C PRO A 170 12.55 13.86 -2.84
N ARG A 171 13.59 13.96 -2.02
CA ARG A 171 14.49 12.84 -1.71
C ARG A 171 14.75 12.73 -0.21
N THR A 172 14.90 11.50 0.26
CA THR A 172 15.27 11.13 1.62
C THR A 172 16.60 10.40 1.60
N GLN A 173 17.57 10.88 2.39
CA GLN A 173 18.78 10.12 2.66
C GLN A 173 18.52 9.09 3.76
N LEU A 174 18.86 7.83 3.52
CA LEU A 174 18.80 6.79 4.54
C LEU A 174 20.18 6.60 5.18
N GLY A 175 20.27 6.83 6.50
CA GLY A 175 21.50 6.66 7.26
C GLY A 175 22.69 7.48 6.75
N GLY A 176 23.90 7.04 7.13
CA GLY A 176 25.13 7.78 6.87
C GLY A 176 25.27 9.03 7.74
N ASP A 177 26.12 9.96 7.33
CA ASP A 177 26.31 11.22 8.05
C ASP A 177 25.20 12.22 7.68
N TYR A 178 24.42 12.65 8.68
CA TYR A 178 23.33 13.61 8.50
C TYR A 178 23.82 15.01 8.13
N HIS A 179 25.10 15.34 8.38
CA HIS A 179 25.72 16.58 7.89
C HIS A 179 25.87 16.58 6.36
N ASN A 180 25.90 15.40 5.73
CA ASN A 180 26.05 15.24 4.28
C ASN A 180 24.71 15.11 3.52
N ILE A 181 23.58 15.45 4.16
CA ILE A 181 22.22 15.40 3.57
C ILE A 181 22.09 16.18 2.25
N GLY A 182 22.91 17.21 2.05
CA GLY A 182 22.99 17.99 0.83
C GLY A 182 21.62 18.48 0.36
N ASN A 183 21.22 18.05 -0.85
CA ASN A 183 19.99 18.50 -1.52
C ASN A 183 18.76 17.63 -1.25
N SER A 184 18.89 16.62 -0.41
CA SER A 184 17.74 15.84 0.05
C SER A 184 16.91 16.68 1.01
N GLN A 185 15.59 16.51 0.96
CA GLN A 185 14.64 17.24 1.79
C GLN A 185 14.50 16.57 3.15
N PHE A 186 14.73 15.26 3.20
CA PHE A 186 14.59 14.45 4.40
C PHE A 186 15.85 13.64 4.68
N TYR A 187 16.05 13.35 5.95
CA TYR A 187 17.00 12.37 6.43
C TYR A 187 16.23 11.34 7.27
N SER A 188 16.60 10.08 7.15
CA SER A 188 15.98 8.99 7.89
C SER A 188 17.03 8.16 8.61
N ASN A 189 16.67 7.67 9.80
CA ASN A 189 17.53 6.77 10.58
C ASN A 189 16.71 5.74 11.37
N GLY A 190 17.33 4.63 11.73
CA GLY A 190 16.69 3.55 12.51
C GLY A 190 16.60 3.82 14.01
N PHE A 191 17.18 4.94 14.47
CA PHE A 191 17.11 5.38 15.84
C PHE A 191 17.03 6.89 15.91
N TYR A 192 16.33 7.37 16.95
CA TYR A 192 16.26 8.79 17.25
C TYR A 192 17.59 9.28 17.83
N ASP A 193 18.03 10.45 17.35
CA ASP A 193 19.16 11.19 17.89
C ASP A 193 18.82 12.67 18.01
N LYS A 194 19.07 13.25 19.18
CA LYS A 194 18.68 14.63 19.51
C LYS A 194 19.54 15.65 18.76
N LYS A 195 20.82 15.35 18.49
CA LYS A 195 21.72 16.25 17.76
C LYS A 195 21.31 16.32 16.29
N THR A 196 21.04 15.17 15.67
CA THR A 196 20.48 15.04 14.33
C THR A 196 19.16 15.80 14.22
N ALA A 197 18.22 15.58 15.15
CA ALA A 197 16.92 16.27 15.15
C ALA A 197 17.07 17.80 15.16
N LYS A 198 17.94 18.33 16.05
CA LYS A 198 18.23 19.77 16.13
C LYS A 198 18.89 20.29 14.86
N TYR A 199 19.88 19.56 14.33
CA TYR A 199 20.58 19.94 13.11
C TYR A 199 19.62 20.03 11.92
N LEU A 200 18.80 19.00 11.70
CA LEU A 200 17.84 18.95 10.59
C LEU A 200 16.80 20.07 10.70
N ALA A 201 16.27 20.33 11.90
CA ALA A 201 15.34 21.42 12.13
C ALA A 201 15.96 22.79 11.81
N GLN A 202 17.22 23.04 12.20
CA GLN A 202 17.95 24.28 11.88
C GLN A 202 18.21 24.48 10.38
N HIS A 203 18.25 23.39 9.60
CA HIS A 203 18.50 23.40 8.16
C HIS A 203 17.22 23.20 7.33
N GLU A 204 16.04 23.31 7.96
CA GLU A 204 14.73 23.14 7.31
C GLU A 204 14.59 21.78 6.59
N LYS A 205 15.15 20.73 7.19
CA LYS A 205 15.09 19.35 6.70
C LYS A 205 14.13 18.52 7.55
N GLY A 206 13.46 17.57 6.91
CA GLY A 206 12.62 16.61 7.64
C GLY A 206 13.46 15.49 8.26
N TYR A 207 13.06 15.05 9.45
CA TYR A 207 13.61 13.88 10.12
C TYR A 207 12.56 12.76 10.18
N ILE A 208 12.86 11.61 9.57
CA ILE A 208 12.01 10.41 9.59
C ILE A 208 12.72 9.34 10.42
N ILE A 209 11.99 8.61 11.25
CA ILE A 209 12.56 7.47 12.00
C ILE A 209 11.93 6.18 11.47
N TRP A 210 12.74 5.24 10.99
CA TRP A 210 12.25 3.92 10.57
C TRP A 210 12.32 2.90 11.70
N GLY A 211 11.50 1.84 11.60
CA GLY A 211 11.44 0.77 12.60
C GLY A 211 10.71 1.17 13.89
N VAL A 212 9.87 2.20 13.85
CA VAL A 212 9.14 2.70 15.04
C VAL A 212 7.82 1.97 15.20
N ASP A 213 7.87 0.78 15.79
CA ASP A 213 6.70 -0.11 15.81
C ASP A 213 5.90 -0.07 17.11
N LYS A 214 6.53 0.25 18.25
CA LYS A 214 5.85 0.27 19.55
C LYS A 214 4.98 1.51 19.68
N THR A 215 3.73 1.36 20.13
CA THR A 215 2.80 2.50 20.36
C THR A 215 3.40 3.60 21.24
N SER A 216 4.15 3.24 22.28
CA SER A 216 4.85 4.22 23.14
C SER A 216 5.95 4.98 22.38
N ALA A 217 6.70 4.31 21.51
CA ALA A 217 7.73 4.94 20.68
C ALA A 217 7.09 5.86 19.63
N ILE A 218 6.00 5.43 19.00
CA ILE A 218 5.21 6.24 18.06
C ILE A 218 4.75 7.54 18.73
N LYS A 219 4.15 7.46 19.93
CA LYS A 219 3.72 8.64 20.70
C LYS A 219 4.89 9.57 21.02
N LYS A 220 6.03 9.00 21.43
CA LYS A 220 7.24 9.77 21.72
C LYS A 220 7.70 10.55 20.49
N MET A 221 7.77 9.90 19.31
CA MET A 221 8.20 10.56 18.08
C MET A 221 7.21 11.64 17.64
N LYS A 222 5.91 11.39 17.75
CA LYS A 222 4.87 12.37 17.42
C LYS A 222 4.95 13.63 18.29
N ASN A 223 5.33 13.49 19.56
CA ASN A 223 5.41 14.58 20.53
C ASN A 223 6.79 15.27 20.58
N ASP A 224 7.79 14.76 19.85
CA ASP A 224 9.16 15.31 19.89
C ASP A 224 9.27 16.72 19.29
N GLY A 225 8.41 17.06 18.32
CA GLY A 225 8.37 18.36 17.65
C GLY A 225 9.43 18.57 16.57
N ASN A 226 10.53 17.81 16.56
CA ASN A 226 11.56 17.86 15.50
C ASN A 226 11.53 16.63 14.57
N VAL A 227 10.86 15.55 14.98
CA VAL A 227 10.58 14.41 14.11
C VAL A 227 9.38 14.72 13.23
N THR A 228 9.59 14.67 11.91
CA THR A 228 8.56 14.98 10.90
C THR A 228 7.73 13.77 10.48
N GLY A 229 8.18 12.55 10.76
CA GLY A 229 7.43 11.34 10.46
C GLY A 229 8.10 10.07 10.93
N ILE A 230 7.40 8.95 10.75
CA ILE A 230 7.94 7.62 11.02
C ILE A 230 7.63 6.67 9.87
N MET A 231 8.46 5.64 9.76
CA MET A 231 8.21 4.46 8.95
C MET A 231 8.03 3.25 9.86
N THR A 232 6.89 2.56 9.74
CA THR A 232 6.49 1.47 10.64
C THR A 232 5.82 0.31 9.91
N ASP A 233 6.02 -0.90 10.44
CA ASP A 233 5.31 -2.12 10.03
C ASP A 233 3.85 -2.16 10.54
N TYR A 234 3.47 -1.21 11.41
CA TYR A 234 2.22 -1.20 12.18
C TYR A 234 1.42 0.09 11.96
N SER A 235 0.97 0.29 10.71
CA SER A 235 0.21 1.48 10.33
C SER A 235 -1.00 1.75 11.25
N ASN A 236 -1.73 0.70 11.67
CA ASN A 236 -2.84 0.78 12.62
C ASN A 236 -2.52 1.37 14.01
N ARG A 237 -1.26 1.46 14.43
CA ARG A 237 -0.88 1.94 15.77
C ARG A 237 -0.81 3.46 15.89
N LEU A 238 -0.92 4.19 14.79
CA LEU A 238 -0.68 5.64 14.72
C LEU A 238 -1.80 6.54 15.26
N GLU A 239 -2.77 6.02 16.00
CA GLU A 239 -3.90 6.78 16.60
C GLU A 239 -4.71 7.64 15.60
N LYS A 240 -4.54 7.47 14.27
CA LYS A 240 -5.48 7.97 13.25
C LYS A 240 -6.74 7.08 13.14
N ILE A 241 -7.14 6.42 14.23
CA ILE A 241 -8.44 5.73 14.29
C ILE A 241 -9.47 6.74 14.79
N ALA A 242 -9.78 7.71 13.93
CA ALA A 242 -11.02 8.48 14.00
C ALA A 242 -11.68 8.43 12.61
N GLU A 243 -12.88 7.86 12.61
CA GLU A 243 -13.91 7.81 11.57
C GLU A 243 -13.46 7.51 10.13
N THR A 244 -13.34 6.20 9.88
CA THR A 244 -13.82 5.45 8.71
C THR A 244 -14.10 6.24 7.42
N ASN A 245 -13.39 5.92 6.33
CA ASN A 245 -13.96 5.82 4.97
C ASN A 245 -12.93 5.34 3.91
N LEU A 246 -12.43 4.10 3.94
CA LEU A 246 -11.75 3.50 2.76
C LEU A 246 -11.78 1.95 2.76
N LEU A 247 -12.18 1.36 1.63
CA LEU A 247 -12.52 -0.05 1.34
C LEU A 247 -11.35 -0.87 0.70
N LEU A 248 -11.37 -2.18 0.41
CA LEU A 248 -10.26 -2.93 -0.31
C LEU A 248 -10.78 -4.02 -1.30
N PRO A 249 -10.04 -4.45 -2.35
CA PRO A 249 -10.47 -5.47 -3.32
C PRO A 249 -10.62 -6.91 -2.81
N VAL A 250 -11.65 -7.58 -3.32
CA VAL A 250 -11.93 -9.02 -3.20
C VAL A 250 -11.91 -9.69 -4.57
N ARG A 251 -11.00 -10.62 -4.82
CA ARG A 251 -10.84 -11.28 -6.13
C ARG A 251 -11.60 -12.62 -6.23
N LEU A 252 -12.93 -12.64 -6.08
CA LEU A 252 -13.85 -13.59 -6.76
C LEU A 252 -15.26 -13.52 -6.18
N ILE A 253 -16.17 -12.84 -6.88
CA ILE A 253 -17.59 -12.78 -6.53
C ILE A 253 -18.41 -12.94 -7.80
N LYS A 254 -19.17 -14.02 -7.92
CA LYS A 254 -20.20 -14.17 -8.97
C LYS A 254 -21.52 -13.62 -8.43
N GLY A 255 -22.02 -12.53 -9.03
CA GLY A 255 -23.29 -11.91 -8.66
C GLY A 255 -23.96 -11.18 -9.83
N LYS A 256 -25.27 -10.90 -9.73
CA LYS A 256 -25.99 -10.02 -10.64
C LYS A 256 -26.32 -8.70 -9.93
N ALA A 257 -26.23 -7.57 -10.64
CA ALA A 257 -26.63 -6.24 -10.18
C ALA A 257 -27.18 -5.40 -11.35
N PHE A 258 -27.79 -4.25 -11.04
CA PHE A 258 -28.39 -3.35 -12.03
C PHE A 258 -27.92 -1.91 -11.81
N VAL A 259 -27.76 -1.13 -12.88
CA VAL A 259 -27.39 0.30 -12.79
C VAL A 259 -28.54 1.13 -12.20
N LYS A 260 -28.26 1.86 -11.11
CA LYS A 260 -29.22 2.62 -10.29
C LYS A 260 -29.49 4.03 -10.80
N LYS A 261 -28.42 4.74 -11.15
CA LYS A 261 -28.46 6.12 -11.66
C LYS A 261 -28.89 6.12 -13.13
N PRO A 262 -29.27 7.27 -13.74
CA PRO A 262 -29.64 7.33 -15.16
C PRO A 262 -28.58 6.68 -16.07
N PHE A 263 -27.32 6.69 -15.63
CA PHE A 263 -26.24 5.90 -16.19
C PHE A 263 -25.15 5.59 -15.16
N ALA A 264 -24.26 4.64 -15.48
CA ALA A 264 -23.03 4.36 -14.75
C ALA A 264 -21.83 4.29 -15.70
N ILE A 265 -20.69 4.84 -15.27
CA ILE A 265 -19.45 4.81 -16.04
C ILE A 265 -18.66 3.56 -15.64
N VAL A 266 -18.29 2.74 -16.63
CA VAL A 266 -17.41 1.59 -16.41
C VAL A 266 -15.97 2.06 -16.54
N GLN A 267 -15.27 2.10 -15.41
CA GLN A 267 -13.87 2.50 -15.36
C GLN A 267 -12.97 1.52 -16.12
N ASN A 268 -11.89 2.06 -16.67
CA ASN A 268 -10.98 1.37 -17.61
C ASN A 268 -11.68 0.86 -18.87
N SER A 269 -12.78 1.50 -19.25
CA SER A 269 -13.47 1.31 -20.52
C SER A 269 -14.06 2.64 -21.00
N LYS A 270 -14.52 2.69 -22.26
CA LYS A 270 -15.32 3.82 -22.79
C LYS A 270 -16.83 3.61 -22.57
N GLN A 271 -17.24 2.59 -21.83
CA GLN A 271 -18.65 2.22 -21.70
C GLN A 271 -19.38 3.09 -20.67
N ILE A 272 -20.55 3.58 -21.08
CA ILE A 272 -21.55 4.22 -20.22
C ILE A 272 -22.79 3.31 -20.27
N LEU A 273 -23.20 2.80 -19.12
CA LEU A 273 -24.29 1.84 -19.00
C LEU A 273 -25.56 2.57 -18.57
N PRO A 274 -26.67 2.51 -19.33
CA PRO A 274 -27.95 3.09 -18.92
C PRO A 274 -28.49 2.50 -17.63
N GLN A 275 -29.42 3.20 -16.98
CA GLN A 275 -30.20 2.68 -15.86
C GLN A 275 -30.80 1.31 -16.20
N ASN A 276 -30.87 0.41 -15.20
CA ASN A 276 -31.39 -0.95 -15.32
C ASN A 276 -30.56 -1.91 -16.18
N THR A 277 -29.36 -1.52 -16.63
CA THR A 277 -28.46 -2.46 -17.32
C THR A 277 -28.06 -3.62 -16.38
N PRO A 278 -28.30 -4.89 -16.76
CA PRO A 278 -27.92 -6.04 -15.96
C PRO A 278 -26.42 -6.31 -16.04
N LEU A 279 -25.80 -6.57 -14.89
CA LEU A 279 -24.35 -6.75 -14.78
C LEU A 279 -23.99 -8.07 -14.13
N LYS A 280 -23.00 -8.74 -14.70
CA LYS A 280 -22.36 -9.92 -14.11
C LYS A 280 -21.09 -9.49 -13.39
N LEU A 281 -21.17 -9.45 -12.08
CA LEU A 281 -20.06 -9.10 -11.19
C LEU A 281 -19.13 -10.31 -11.10
N LYS A 282 -17.82 -10.07 -11.13
CA LYS A 282 -16.74 -11.08 -11.09
C LYS A 282 -15.77 -10.89 -9.92
N SER A 283 -15.60 -9.65 -9.44
CA SER A 283 -14.75 -9.32 -8.30
C SER A 283 -15.31 -8.10 -7.56
N LEU A 284 -14.83 -7.84 -6.35
CA LEU A 284 -14.88 -6.51 -5.74
C LEU A 284 -13.50 -5.90 -5.84
N VAL A 285 -13.43 -4.60 -6.02
CA VAL A 285 -12.19 -3.86 -5.94
C VAL A 285 -12.37 -2.66 -5.04
N LEU A 286 -11.41 -2.30 -4.20
CA LEU A 286 -11.38 -0.90 -3.79
C LEU A 286 -10.68 -0.09 -4.84
N GLN A 287 -11.34 1.00 -5.20
CA GLN A 287 -10.66 2.10 -5.85
C GLN A 287 -11.01 3.41 -5.14
N ASN A 288 -9.98 4.13 -4.67
CA ASN A 288 -10.11 5.46 -4.09
C ASN A 288 -11.09 5.55 -2.90
N GLY A 289 -11.11 4.54 -2.03
CA GLY A 289 -12.05 4.50 -0.91
C GLY A 289 -13.46 4.07 -1.22
N LYS A 290 -13.81 4.02 -2.50
CA LYS A 290 -15.09 3.53 -3.01
C LYS A 290 -14.93 2.09 -3.45
N LEU A 291 -15.74 1.20 -2.87
CA LEU A 291 -15.75 -0.17 -3.37
C LEU A 291 -16.44 -0.20 -4.74
N MET A 292 -15.75 -0.85 -5.66
CA MET A 292 -16.10 -1.12 -7.03
C MET A 292 -16.44 -2.60 -7.19
N TYR A 293 -17.27 -2.93 -8.17
CA TYR A 293 -17.44 -4.30 -8.64
C TYR A 293 -16.72 -4.46 -9.98
N GLY A 294 -15.89 -5.49 -10.09
CA GLY A 294 -15.25 -5.85 -11.36
C GLY A 294 -16.20 -6.62 -12.26
N LEU A 295 -16.25 -6.24 -13.53
CA LEU A 295 -17.03 -6.90 -14.59
C LEU A 295 -16.19 -7.95 -15.36
N GLY A 296 -14.87 -7.94 -15.15
CA GLY A 296 -13.88 -8.72 -15.87
C GLY A 296 -12.97 -7.83 -16.73
N GLN A 297 -11.85 -8.36 -17.21
CA GLN A 297 -10.93 -7.65 -18.12
C GLN A 297 -10.46 -6.28 -17.57
N GLY A 298 -10.32 -6.15 -16.25
CA GLY A 298 -9.90 -4.89 -15.61
C GLY A 298 -10.95 -3.77 -15.61
N CYS A 299 -12.20 -4.06 -16.00
CA CYS A 299 -13.30 -3.10 -15.98
C CYS A 299 -14.02 -3.09 -14.62
N PHE A 300 -14.35 -1.90 -14.11
CA PHE A 300 -14.95 -1.72 -12.78
C PHE A 300 -16.14 -0.74 -12.78
N ILE A 301 -17.10 -0.96 -11.89
CA ILE A 301 -18.25 -0.06 -11.69
C ILE A 301 -18.44 0.24 -10.20
N SER A 302 -18.77 1.48 -9.84
CA SER A 302 -18.95 1.88 -8.45
C SER A 302 -20.14 1.17 -7.80
N ALA A 303 -19.97 0.68 -6.56
CA ALA A 303 -21.06 0.10 -5.79
C ALA A 303 -22.24 1.07 -5.58
N SER A 304 -21.96 2.37 -5.48
CA SER A 304 -23.00 3.41 -5.31
C SER A 304 -23.84 3.63 -6.57
N ASP A 305 -23.39 3.14 -7.72
CA ASP A 305 -24.11 3.23 -9.00
C ASP A 305 -24.97 1.99 -9.27
N LEU A 306 -25.04 1.04 -8.33
CA LEU A 306 -25.76 -0.23 -8.47
C LEU A 306 -26.92 -0.40 -7.47
N TYR A 307 -27.93 -1.16 -7.85
CA TYR A 307 -29.00 -1.65 -6.98
C TYR A 307 -29.35 -3.12 -7.30
N LYS A 308 -30.21 -3.76 -6.46
CA LYS A 308 -30.60 -5.18 -6.56
C LYS A 308 -29.40 -6.14 -6.67
N VAL A 309 -28.35 -5.89 -5.89
CA VAL A 309 -27.19 -6.79 -5.80
C VAL A 309 -27.65 -8.13 -5.22
N ASN A 310 -27.31 -9.25 -5.86
CA ASN A 310 -27.60 -10.60 -5.38
C ASN A 310 -27.40 -10.70 -3.85
N LYS A 311 -28.45 -11.05 -3.08
CA LYS A 311 -28.39 -11.12 -1.60
C LYS A 311 -27.28 -12.05 -1.07
N LYS A 312 -26.85 -13.03 -1.89
CA LYS A 312 -25.76 -13.97 -1.60
C LYS A 312 -24.37 -13.46 -2.03
N ALA A 313 -24.30 -12.35 -2.76
CA ALA A 313 -23.04 -11.70 -3.07
C ALA A 313 -22.55 -10.93 -1.83
N PRO A 314 -21.24 -10.91 -1.58
CA PRO A 314 -20.72 -10.16 -0.46
C PRO A 314 -20.97 -8.67 -0.59
N LYS A 315 -21.30 -8.07 0.54
CA LYS A 315 -21.51 -6.65 0.70
C LYS A 315 -20.25 -6.02 1.24
N THR A 316 -19.91 -4.90 0.65
CA THR A 316 -18.96 -3.91 1.14
C THR A 316 -19.21 -3.58 2.61
N LYS A 317 -18.23 -3.83 3.48
CA LYS A 317 -18.27 -3.36 4.87
C LYS A 317 -16.87 -3.39 5.45
N VAL A 318 -16.41 -2.24 5.96
CA VAL A 318 -15.13 -2.15 6.68
C VAL A 318 -15.37 -2.20 8.16
N GLY A 319 -14.50 -2.89 8.88
CA GLY A 319 -14.45 -2.81 10.33
C GLY A 319 -13.31 -3.63 10.89
N LEU A 320 -13.21 -3.60 12.21
CA LEU A 320 -12.30 -4.44 12.95
C LEU A 320 -13.07 -5.66 13.47
N LEU A 321 -12.44 -6.83 13.45
CA LEU A 321 -12.93 -8.04 14.10
C LEU A 321 -11.87 -8.66 15.01
N TYR A 322 -12.34 -9.37 16.03
CA TYR A 322 -11.51 -10.10 16.96
C TYR A 322 -11.80 -11.60 16.86
N LEU A 323 -10.77 -12.41 16.63
CA LEU A 323 -10.91 -13.85 16.57
C LEU A 323 -10.90 -14.46 17.97
N LYS A 324 -11.98 -15.13 18.39
CA LYS A 324 -12.02 -15.87 19.67
C LYS A 324 -11.38 -17.27 19.58
N LYS A 325 -11.33 -17.84 18.39
CA LYS A 325 -10.79 -19.17 18.10
C LYS A 325 -9.88 -19.10 16.88
N LYS A 326 -9.09 -20.15 16.65
CA LYS A 326 -8.35 -20.30 15.39
C LYS A 326 -9.35 -20.29 14.23
N ALA A 327 -9.04 -19.56 13.16
CA ALA A 327 -9.95 -19.41 12.02
C ALA A 327 -9.30 -19.93 10.74
N ILE A 328 -9.97 -20.86 10.07
CA ILE A 328 -9.59 -21.27 8.73
C ILE A 328 -9.80 -20.09 7.77
N VAL A 329 -8.80 -19.85 6.92
CA VAL A 329 -8.91 -18.88 5.82
C VAL A 329 -9.43 -19.62 4.58
N TRP A 330 -10.53 -19.12 4.04
CA TRP A 330 -11.16 -19.58 2.82
C TRP A 330 -10.78 -18.68 1.64
N LYS A 331 -10.69 -19.25 0.44
CA LYS A 331 -10.41 -18.56 -0.81
C LYS A 331 -11.65 -17.92 -1.44
N ASP A 332 -12.84 -18.23 -0.90
CA ASP A 332 -14.12 -17.81 -1.44
C ASP A 332 -15.10 -17.30 -0.36
N PRO A 333 -16.08 -16.45 -0.73
CA PRO A 333 -17.01 -15.84 0.21
C PRO A 333 -18.08 -16.77 0.81
N LYS A 334 -18.04 -18.07 0.51
CA LYS A 334 -19.01 -19.06 0.97
C LYS A 334 -18.38 -20.14 1.84
N GLY A 335 -17.07 -20.10 2.06
CA GLY A 335 -16.34 -21.08 2.86
C GLY A 335 -16.32 -22.47 2.25
N LYS A 336 -16.10 -22.56 0.94
CA LYS A 336 -16.02 -23.82 0.19
C LYS A 336 -14.59 -24.22 -0.16
N GLU A 337 -13.75 -23.27 -0.49
CA GLU A 337 -12.38 -23.50 -0.92
C GLU A 337 -11.42 -23.13 0.22
N ASN A 338 -10.87 -24.12 0.92
CA ASN A 338 -9.92 -23.87 2.00
C ASN A 338 -8.57 -23.42 1.41
N SER A 339 -7.98 -22.37 1.98
CA SER A 339 -6.64 -21.91 1.58
C SER A 339 -5.48 -22.73 2.17
N GLY A 340 -5.76 -23.59 3.15
CA GLY A 340 -4.76 -24.27 3.98
C GLY A 340 -4.20 -23.41 5.11
N ARG A 341 -4.49 -22.09 5.11
CA ARG A 341 -4.03 -21.16 6.15
C ARG A 341 -4.99 -21.13 7.34
N VAL A 342 -4.43 -21.09 8.54
CA VAL A 342 -5.18 -20.94 9.79
C VAL A 342 -4.66 -19.72 10.57
N LEU A 343 -5.56 -18.81 10.92
CA LEU A 343 -5.26 -17.64 11.74
C LEU A 343 -5.28 -18.01 13.22
N ARG A 344 -4.40 -17.38 13.99
CA ARG A 344 -4.31 -17.61 15.45
C ARG A 344 -5.55 -17.06 16.15
N ALA A 345 -5.99 -17.78 17.20
CA ALA A 345 -6.96 -17.23 18.14
C ALA A 345 -6.43 -15.95 18.79
N ASN A 346 -7.32 -15.13 19.33
CA ASN A 346 -7.01 -13.89 20.03
C ASN A 346 -6.27 -12.85 19.17
N SER A 347 -6.52 -12.85 17.87
CA SER A 347 -5.93 -11.89 16.93
C SER A 347 -6.97 -10.90 16.39
N LYS A 348 -6.53 -9.67 16.10
CA LYS A 348 -7.35 -8.58 15.55
C LYS A 348 -7.11 -8.45 14.05
N TRP A 349 -8.17 -8.29 13.27
CA TRP A 349 -8.07 -8.14 11.82
C TRP A 349 -9.04 -7.07 11.32
N ASN A 350 -8.60 -6.29 10.34
CA ASN A 350 -9.52 -5.51 9.53
C ASN A 350 -10.25 -6.45 8.56
N TYR A 351 -11.53 -6.19 8.32
CA TYR A 351 -12.30 -6.82 7.27
C TYR A 351 -12.86 -5.77 6.31
N PHE A 352 -13.13 -6.18 5.06
CA PHE A 352 -13.48 -5.26 3.96
C PHE A 352 -14.77 -5.62 3.23
N ALA A 353 -15.27 -6.83 3.44
CA ALA A 353 -16.56 -7.28 2.96
C ALA A 353 -17.18 -8.33 3.89
N VAL A 354 -18.51 -8.42 3.86
CA VAL A 354 -19.28 -9.44 4.57
C VAL A 354 -20.14 -10.19 3.57
N SER A 355 -20.01 -11.50 3.53
CA SER A 355 -20.91 -12.41 2.81
C SER A 355 -21.96 -12.94 3.78
N ASN A 356 -23.19 -13.13 3.32
CA ASN A 356 -24.22 -13.86 4.05
C ASN A 356 -24.69 -15.04 3.19
N VAL A 357 -24.39 -16.25 3.64
CA VAL A 357 -24.78 -17.50 2.99
C VAL A 357 -25.70 -18.24 3.94
N SER A 358 -27.00 -18.27 3.62
CA SER A 358 -28.03 -18.96 4.42
C SER A 358 -28.06 -18.54 5.91
N GLY A 359 -27.92 -17.24 6.19
CA GLY A 359 -27.88 -16.70 7.55
C GLY A 359 -26.50 -16.71 8.19
N HIS A 360 -25.49 -17.26 7.51
CA HIS A 360 -24.13 -17.38 8.02
C HIS A 360 -23.20 -16.32 7.44
N HIS A 361 -22.50 -15.61 8.33
CA HIS A 361 -21.60 -14.52 7.94
C HIS A 361 -20.18 -15.01 7.66
N PHE A 362 -19.58 -14.50 6.59
CA PHE A 362 -18.14 -14.59 6.33
C PHE A 362 -17.56 -13.20 6.16
N TYR A 363 -16.36 -12.97 6.69
CA TYR A 363 -15.67 -11.68 6.64
C TYR A 363 -14.44 -11.78 5.75
N ASN A 364 -14.30 -10.87 4.78
CA ASN A 364 -13.12 -10.79 3.93
C ASN A 364 -12.02 -9.98 4.62
N LEU A 365 -10.82 -10.54 4.72
CA LEU A 365 -9.65 -9.91 5.32
C LEU A 365 -8.72 -9.24 4.29
N GLY A 366 -9.18 -9.14 3.03
CA GLY A 366 -8.47 -8.61 1.87
C GLY A 366 -8.11 -9.70 0.86
N GLY A 367 -8.05 -9.33 -0.43
CA GLY A 367 -7.81 -10.28 -1.51
C GLY A 367 -8.83 -11.42 -1.50
N ASN A 368 -8.36 -12.67 -1.55
CA ASN A 368 -9.21 -13.85 -1.52
C ASN A 368 -9.38 -14.45 -0.14
N GLN A 369 -9.03 -13.74 0.92
CA GLN A 369 -9.01 -14.32 2.25
C GLN A 369 -10.31 -14.05 2.98
N TRP A 370 -11.05 -15.11 3.29
CA TRP A 370 -12.32 -15.05 4.00
C TRP A 370 -12.26 -15.88 5.28
N ILE A 371 -12.93 -15.42 6.33
CA ILE A 371 -13.06 -16.16 7.57
C ILE A 371 -14.52 -16.31 7.97
N ASP A 372 -14.80 -17.41 8.66
CA ASP A 372 -16.11 -17.72 9.20
C ASP A 372 -16.44 -16.80 10.39
N GLY A 373 -17.60 -16.15 10.34
CA GLY A 373 -18.09 -15.25 11.39
C GLY A 373 -18.33 -15.92 12.75
N LYS A 374 -18.51 -17.25 12.81
CA LYS A 374 -18.53 -18.01 14.07
C LYS A 374 -17.21 -17.95 14.83
N MET A 375 -16.10 -17.64 14.15
CA MET A 375 -14.78 -17.49 14.76
C MET A 375 -14.56 -16.10 15.38
N VAL A 376 -15.45 -15.16 15.07
CA VAL A 376 -15.39 -13.77 15.53
C VAL A 376 -16.08 -13.65 16.89
N LYS A 377 -15.51 -12.84 17.79
CA LYS A 377 -16.17 -12.38 19.02
C LYS A 377 -17.11 -11.23 18.64
N LYS A 378 -18.41 -11.40 18.88
CA LYS A 378 -19.40 -10.34 18.67
C LYS A 378 -19.23 -9.23 19.70
#